data_AF-A0A8H4XRS9-F1
#
_entry.id   AF-A0A8H4XRS9-F1
#
_cell.length_a   1.000
_cell.length_b   1.000
_cell.length_c   1.000
_cell.angle_alpha   90.00
_cell.angle_beta   90.00
_cell.angle_gamma   90.00
#
_symmetry.space_group_name_H-M   'P 1'
#
loop_
_entity.id
_entity.type
_entity.pdbx_description
1 polymer ?
#
loop_
_entity_poly.entity_id
_entity_poly.type
_entity_poly.pdbx_seq_one_letter_code
_entity_poly.pdbx_strand_id
1 'polypeptide(L)'
;VLQALADVGKRIGVKYLFNSPVNSVILSKDQKTVEGVKLENGKELRADLVVMNADLVYAYNNLLPPSKYARSLKTRAASCSSISFFWSFDSIIDELDVHNIFLADQYSESFDAIFKKHSLPEDPSFYINVPSRIDKTAAPAGKDAVVVLVPIGHLLENQSDVKDWDALVANTRNLIFDTIETRTGVRNLRQRLVHEDVNTPVTWREKFNLDRGAILGLSHSFFNVLCWRPKTKHDSIK
;
A
#
# COMPACT_ATOMS: atom_id res chain seq x y z
N VAL A 1 9.03 -5.83 -14.61
CA VAL A 1 7.66 -5.83 -15.20
C VAL A 1 7.17 -4.43 -15.53
N LEU A 2 7.03 -3.50 -14.56
CA LEU A 2 6.48 -2.16 -14.80
C LEU A 2 7.21 -1.38 -15.91
N GLN A 3 8.55 -1.39 -15.91
CA GLN A 3 9.34 -0.75 -16.95
C GLN A 3 9.01 -1.30 -18.34
N ALA A 4 8.89 -2.63 -18.48
CA ALA A 4 8.54 -3.26 -19.75
C ALA A 4 7.13 -2.85 -20.24
N LEU A 5 6.15 -2.73 -19.35
CA LEU A 5 4.82 -2.23 -19.69
C LEU A 5 4.87 -0.75 -20.13
N ALA A 6 5.65 0.07 -19.43
CA ALA A 6 5.84 1.47 -19.79
C ALA A 6 6.52 1.61 -21.17
N ASP A 7 7.50 0.76 -21.48
CA ASP A 7 8.20 0.77 -22.76
C ASP A 7 7.29 0.30 -23.91
N VAL A 8 6.44 -0.70 -23.68
CA VAL A 8 5.37 -1.06 -24.62
C VAL A 8 4.46 0.14 -24.87
N GLY A 9 3.99 0.81 -23.81
CA GLY A 9 3.15 2.00 -23.91
C GLY A 9 3.82 3.11 -24.72
N LYS A 10 5.09 3.43 -24.45
CA LYS A 10 5.85 4.43 -25.21
C LYS A 10 5.94 4.09 -26.69
N ARG A 11 6.20 2.82 -27.03
CA ARG A 11 6.28 2.37 -28.44
C ARG A 11 4.98 2.57 -29.21
N ILE A 12 3.84 2.43 -28.54
CA ILE A 12 2.51 2.66 -29.15
C ILE A 12 2.00 4.11 -28.99
N GLY A 13 2.85 5.03 -28.52
CA GLY A 13 2.55 6.46 -28.45
C GLY A 13 1.92 6.94 -27.14
N VAL A 14 1.88 6.13 -26.07
CA VAL A 14 1.42 6.58 -24.75
C VAL A 14 2.37 7.64 -24.20
N LYS A 15 1.79 8.76 -23.75
CA LYS A 15 2.51 9.85 -23.08
C LYS A 15 2.40 9.69 -21.57
N TYR A 16 3.54 9.68 -20.89
CA TYR A 16 3.62 9.63 -19.43
C TYR A 16 3.98 11.00 -18.89
N LEU A 17 3.10 11.59 -18.07
CA LEU A 17 3.38 12.83 -17.34
C LEU A 17 3.62 12.48 -15.87
N PHE A 18 4.89 12.47 -15.47
CA PHE A 18 5.30 12.26 -14.08
C PHE A 18 5.27 13.58 -13.30
N ASN A 19 5.30 13.49 -11.96
CA ASN A 19 5.28 14.65 -11.07
C ASN A 19 4.15 15.64 -11.40
N SER A 20 3.00 15.10 -11.83
CA SER A 20 1.86 15.84 -12.33
C SER A 20 0.59 15.36 -11.63
N PRO A 21 0.41 15.64 -10.33
CA PRO A 21 -0.73 15.15 -9.59
C PRO A 21 -2.03 15.73 -10.17
N VAL A 22 -3.04 14.88 -10.32
CA VAL A 22 -4.37 15.29 -10.75
C VAL A 22 -5.08 15.90 -9.55
N ASN A 23 -5.53 17.14 -9.69
CA ASN A 23 -6.31 17.84 -8.68
C ASN A 23 -7.80 17.48 -8.76
N SER A 24 -8.37 17.41 -9.97
CA SER A 24 -9.79 17.12 -10.16
C SER A 24 -10.09 16.64 -11.58
N VAL A 25 -11.22 15.95 -11.74
CA VAL A 25 -11.82 15.62 -13.03
C VAL A 25 -12.62 16.82 -13.52
N ILE A 26 -12.44 17.18 -14.80
CA ILE A 26 -13.21 18.25 -15.44
C ILE A 26 -14.49 17.64 -15.99
N LEU A 27 -15.62 18.20 -15.60
CA LEU A 27 -16.94 17.75 -16.05
C LEU A 27 -17.64 18.85 -16.86
N SER A 28 -18.56 18.44 -17.72
CA SER A 28 -19.49 19.34 -18.41
C SER A 28 -20.31 20.17 -17.44
N LYS A 29 -20.91 21.27 -17.93
CA LYS A 29 -21.74 22.17 -17.10
C LYS A 29 -22.88 21.46 -16.37
N ASP A 30 -23.46 20.42 -16.96
CA ASP A 30 -24.51 19.59 -16.35
C ASP A 30 -23.97 18.46 -15.47
N GLN A 31 -22.65 18.34 -15.34
CA GLN A 31 -21.90 17.33 -14.56
C GLN A 31 -22.16 15.88 -14.98
N LYS A 32 -22.59 15.64 -16.22
CA LYS A 32 -22.92 14.29 -16.72
C LYS A 32 -21.88 13.69 -17.64
N THR A 33 -20.92 14.48 -18.12
CA THR A 33 -19.92 14.01 -19.08
C THR A 33 -18.54 14.43 -18.62
N VAL A 34 -17.57 13.53 -18.70
CA VAL A 34 -16.17 13.89 -18.49
C VAL A 34 -15.61 14.68 -19.67
N GLU A 35 -14.82 15.72 -19.40
CA GLU A 35 -14.14 16.50 -20.43
C GLU A 35 -12.61 16.48 -20.28
N GLY A 36 -12.10 15.84 -19.22
CA GLY A 36 -10.66 15.73 -18.98
C GLY A 36 -10.30 15.77 -17.49
N VAL A 37 -9.07 16.19 -17.18
CA VAL A 37 -8.56 16.36 -15.82
C VAL A 37 -7.80 17.68 -15.68
N LYS A 38 -7.85 18.25 -14.47
CA LYS A 38 -7.07 19.41 -14.08
C LYS A 38 -5.96 18.97 -13.14
N LEU A 39 -4.73 19.37 -13.44
CA LEU A 39 -3.56 19.12 -12.60
C LEU A 39 -3.46 20.15 -11.46
N GLU A 40 -2.70 19.83 -10.41
CA GLU A 40 -2.47 20.75 -9.29
C GLU A 40 -1.83 22.08 -9.70
N ASN A 41 -0.99 22.08 -10.73
CA ASN A 41 -0.40 23.30 -11.28
C ASN A 41 -1.39 24.14 -12.12
N GLY A 42 -2.66 23.75 -12.17
CA GLY A 42 -3.71 24.44 -12.91
C GLY A 42 -3.84 24.05 -14.38
N LYS A 43 -2.89 23.28 -14.94
CA LYS A 43 -2.96 22.83 -16.33
C LYS A 43 -4.13 21.86 -16.54
N GLU A 44 -4.88 22.07 -17.60
CA GLU A 44 -5.99 21.21 -18.01
C GLU A 44 -5.56 20.28 -19.14
N LEU A 45 -5.96 19.01 -19.03
CA LEU A 45 -5.76 17.98 -20.05
C LEU A 45 -7.13 17.47 -20.49
N ARG A 46 -7.54 17.81 -21.70
CA ARG A 46 -8.85 17.41 -22.26
C ARG A 46 -8.79 15.98 -22.80
N ALA A 47 -9.86 15.21 -22.58
CA ALA A 47 -9.98 13.82 -23.03
C ALA A 47 -11.45 13.40 -23.15
N ASP A 48 -11.73 12.50 -24.09
CA ASP A 48 -13.07 11.91 -24.27
C ASP A 48 -13.37 10.81 -23.22
N LEU A 49 -12.33 10.24 -22.62
CA LEU A 49 -12.42 9.21 -21.60
C LEU A 49 -11.36 9.44 -20.51
N VAL A 50 -11.76 9.26 -19.25
CA VAL A 50 -10.85 9.27 -18.10
C VAL A 50 -10.94 7.92 -17.39
N VAL A 51 -9.81 7.21 -17.32
CA VAL A 51 -9.67 5.98 -16.55
C VAL A 51 -8.89 6.30 -15.28
N MET A 52 -9.51 6.11 -14.12
CA MET A 52 -8.89 6.38 -12.82
C MET A 52 -8.33 5.11 -12.22
N ASN A 53 -7.02 5.09 -11.97
CA ASN A 53 -6.33 4.02 -11.25
C ASN A 53 -5.91 4.45 -9.83
N ALA A 54 -6.46 5.56 -9.33
CA ALA A 54 -6.33 5.96 -7.93
C ALA A 54 -7.25 5.12 -7.04
N ASP A 55 -7.02 5.14 -5.72
CA ASP A 55 -7.93 4.52 -4.76
C ASP A 55 -9.37 5.04 -4.99
N LEU A 56 -10.34 4.13 -4.97
CA LEU A 56 -11.73 4.43 -5.29
C LEU A 56 -12.32 5.48 -4.34
N VAL A 57 -12.12 5.30 -3.04
CA VAL A 57 -12.69 6.20 -2.02
C VAL A 57 -12.02 7.56 -2.13
N TYR A 58 -10.70 7.60 -2.34
CA TYR A 58 -9.97 8.84 -2.61
C TYR A 58 -10.50 9.55 -3.86
N ALA A 59 -10.60 8.85 -5.00
CA ALA A 59 -11.01 9.41 -6.26
C ALA A 59 -12.41 10.06 -6.17
N TYR A 60 -13.36 9.34 -5.58
CA TYR A 60 -14.73 9.86 -5.42
C TYR A 60 -14.86 11.04 -4.45
N ASN A 61 -13.97 11.15 -3.47
CA ASN A 61 -14.07 12.19 -2.44
C ASN A 61 -13.16 13.40 -2.69
N ASN A 62 -12.14 13.27 -3.53
CA ASN A 62 -11.16 14.34 -3.77
C ASN A 62 -11.10 14.79 -5.24
N LEU A 63 -11.33 13.89 -6.20
CA LEU A 63 -11.19 14.20 -7.63
C LEU A 63 -12.53 14.49 -8.31
N LEU A 64 -13.65 14.11 -7.69
CA LEU A 64 -15.01 14.30 -8.22
C LEU A 64 -15.85 15.21 -7.32
N PRO A 65 -16.94 15.81 -7.85
CA PRO A 65 -17.86 16.59 -7.04
C PRO A 65 -18.47 15.77 -5.89
N PRO A 66 -18.71 16.40 -4.72
CA PRO A 66 -19.31 15.71 -3.58
C PRO A 66 -20.65 15.06 -3.93
N SER A 67 -20.82 13.79 -3.59
CA SER A 67 -22.05 13.03 -3.83
C SER A 67 -22.45 12.17 -2.64
N LYS A 68 -23.71 11.72 -2.61
CA LYS A 68 -24.19 10.75 -1.59
C LYS A 68 -23.40 9.45 -1.68
N TYR A 69 -23.03 9.02 -2.90
CA TYR A 69 -22.26 7.81 -3.12
C TYR A 69 -20.81 7.95 -2.63
N ALA A 70 -20.15 9.08 -2.89
CA ALA A 70 -18.81 9.35 -2.37
C ALA A 70 -18.76 9.26 -0.83
N ARG A 71 -19.78 9.80 -0.15
CA ARG A 71 -19.92 9.68 1.31
C ARG A 71 -20.18 8.26 1.78
N SER A 72 -21.00 7.48 1.07
CA SER A 72 -21.26 6.09 1.46
C SER A 72 -20.06 5.16 1.25
N LEU A 73 -19.13 5.51 0.35
CA LEU A 73 -17.88 4.78 0.20
C LEU A 73 -16.99 4.89 1.43
N LYS A 74 -16.95 6.06 2.11
CA LYS A 74 -16.17 6.24 3.34
C LYS A 74 -16.63 5.33 4.49
N THR A 75 -17.92 4.98 4.53
CA THR A 75 -18.47 4.10 5.57
C THR A 75 -18.30 2.62 5.27
N ARG A 76 -17.78 2.26 4.08
CA ARG A 76 -17.49 0.85 3.77
C ARG A 76 -16.26 0.40 4.56
N ALA A 77 -16.25 -0.88 4.94
CA ALA A 77 -15.11 -1.48 5.61
C ALA A 77 -13.87 -1.47 4.70
N ALA A 78 -12.74 -1.00 5.21
CA ALA A 78 -11.45 -1.06 4.54
C ALA A 78 -10.72 -2.37 4.86
N SER A 79 -9.76 -2.75 4.01
CA SER A 79 -8.82 -3.82 4.32
C SER A 79 -7.86 -3.41 5.43
N CYS A 80 -7.07 -4.37 5.93
CA CYS A 80 -5.90 -4.04 6.73
C CYS A 80 -4.89 -3.16 5.96
N SER A 81 -3.96 -2.59 6.71
CA SER A 81 -2.77 -1.91 6.22
C SER A 81 -1.52 -2.76 6.49
N SER A 82 -0.33 -2.19 6.28
CA SER A 82 0.94 -2.83 6.60
C SER A 82 1.97 -1.83 7.10
N ILE A 83 2.80 -2.27 8.05
CA ILE A 83 4.15 -1.73 8.23
C ILE A 83 5.07 -2.53 7.30
N SER A 84 5.68 -1.85 6.35
CA SER A 84 6.58 -2.47 5.37
C SER A 84 7.98 -1.93 5.55
N PHE A 85 8.93 -2.83 5.81
CA PHE A 85 10.34 -2.51 5.92
C PHE A 85 11.06 -2.87 4.64
N PHE A 86 11.93 -1.97 4.19
CA PHE A 86 12.86 -2.18 3.08
C PHE A 86 14.27 -2.12 3.66
N TRP A 87 14.81 -3.29 3.95
CA TRP A 87 16.11 -3.45 4.60
C TRP A 87 17.20 -3.73 3.59
N SER A 88 18.34 -3.10 3.80
CA SER A 88 19.59 -3.44 3.13
C SER A 88 20.57 -3.98 4.16
N PHE A 89 21.17 -5.12 3.87
CA PHE A 89 22.19 -5.76 4.69
C PHE A 89 23.55 -5.71 4.00
N ASP A 90 24.63 -5.62 4.77
CA ASP A 90 25.99 -5.72 4.25
C ASP A 90 26.48 -7.15 4.01
N SER A 91 25.65 -8.14 4.33
CA SER A 91 25.91 -9.55 4.12
C SER A 91 24.77 -10.24 3.40
N ILE A 92 25.04 -11.45 2.91
CA ILE A 92 24.01 -12.41 2.55
C ILE A 92 23.45 -13.03 3.84
N ILE A 93 22.14 -13.29 3.87
CA ILE A 93 21.43 -14.02 4.93
C ILE A 93 21.05 -15.39 4.38
N ASP A 94 21.93 -16.37 4.54
CA ASP A 94 21.81 -17.69 3.91
C ASP A 94 20.60 -18.50 4.42
N GLU A 95 20.13 -18.19 5.62
CA GLU A 95 19.00 -18.86 6.26
C GLU A 95 17.63 -18.41 5.71
N LEU A 96 17.59 -17.39 4.85
CA LEU A 96 16.37 -16.91 4.19
C LEU A 96 16.35 -17.30 2.71
N ASP A 97 15.22 -17.85 2.27
CA ASP A 97 14.94 -18.16 0.87
C ASP A 97 14.33 -16.94 0.16
N VAL A 98 13.93 -17.08 -1.12
CA VAL A 98 13.28 -16.02 -1.91
C VAL A 98 12.03 -15.49 -1.19
N HIS A 99 11.22 -16.40 -0.66
CA HIS A 99 9.92 -16.13 -0.03
C HIS A 99 9.84 -16.85 1.31
N ASN A 100 9.61 -16.10 2.38
CA ASN A 100 9.55 -16.65 3.73
C ASN A 100 8.30 -16.13 4.42
N ILE A 101 7.58 -17.03 5.11
CA ILE A 101 6.40 -16.68 5.89
C ILE A 101 6.65 -17.11 7.32
N PHE A 102 6.58 -16.15 8.24
CA PHE A 102 6.64 -16.38 9.68
C PHE A 102 5.23 -16.27 10.21
N LEU A 103 4.67 -17.40 10.65
CA LEU A 103 3.32 -17.46 11.20
C LEU A 103 3.39 -17.28 12.71
N ALA A 104 2.50 -16.44 13.23
CA ALA A 104 2.25 -16.29 14.65
C ALA A 104 1.76 -17.61 15.23
N ASP A 105 2.19 -17.94 16.45
CA ASP A 105 1.74 -19.16 17.13
C ASP A 105 0.25 -19.04 17.49
N GLN A 106 -0.21 -17.83 17.81
CA GLN A 106 -1.62 -17.51 18.10
C GLN A 106 -2.31 -16.79 16.93
N TYR A 107 -2.43 -17.51 15.81
CA TYR A 107 -2.94 -16.96 14.54
C TYR A 107 -4.30 -16.25 14.65
N SER A 108 -5.28 -16.80 15.39
CA SER A 108 -6.62 -16.20 15.53
C SER A 108 -6.60 -14.86 16.26
N GLU A 109 -5.79 -14.73 17.29
CA GLU A 109 -5.67 -13.50 18.09
C GLU A 109 -4.99 -12.40 17.30
N SER A 110 -3.98 -12.76 16.49
CA SER A 110 -3.33 -11.85 15.54
C SER A 110 -4.33 -11.27 14.53
N PHE A 111 -5.23 -12.09 13.98
CA PHE A 111 -6.28 -11.60 13.08
C PHE A 111 -7.28 -10.68 13.77
N ASP A 112 -7.72 -11.04 14.97
CA ASP A 112 -8.64 -10.20 15.75
C ASP A 112 -8.01 -8.84 16.11
N ALA A 113 -6.72 -8.80 16.42
CA ALA A 113 -5.99 -7.55 16.64
C ALA A 113 -6.00 -6.65 15.40
N ILE A 114 -5.74 -7.21 14.22
CA ILE A 114 -5.69 -6.46 12.96
C ILE A 114 -7.08 -5.98 12.52
N PHE A 115 -8.06 -6.88 12.46
CA PHE A 115 -9.34 -6.62 11.81
C PHE A 115 -10.44 -6.12 12.75
N LYS A 116 -10.38 -6.48 14.05
CA LYS A 116 -11.36 -6.00 15.04
C LYS A 116 -10.80 -4.84 15.84
N LYS A 117 -9.58 -4.98 16.39
CA LYS A 117 -8.97 -3.97 17.27
C LYS A 117 -8.21 -2.87 16.53
N HIS A 118 -7.93 -3.07 15.23
CA HIS A 118 -7.15 -2.13 14.41
C HIS A 118 -5.79 -1.77 15.03
N SER A 119 -5.10 -2.78 15.57
CA SER A 119 -3.79 -2.66 16.23
C SER A 119 -2.76 -3.62 15.64
N LEU A 120 -1.50 -3.46 16.05
CA LEU A 120 -0.47 -4.47 15.81
C LEU A 120 -0.73 -5.66 16.76
N PRO A 121 -0.63 -6.91 16.28
CA PRO A 121 -0.60 -8.10 17.15
C PRO A 121 0.63 -8.10 18.07
N GLU A 122 0.52 -8.74 19.24
CA GLU A 122 1.69 -8.98 20.12
C GLU A 122 2.67 -9.97 19.50
N ASP A 123 2.16 -10.98 18.78
CA ASP A 123 2.91 -11.91 17.95
C ASP A 123 2.39 -11.80 16.50
N PRO A 124 2.99 -10.94 15.66
CA PRO A 124 2.52 -10.72 14.31
C PRO A 124 3.04 -11.80 13.36
N SER A 125 2.15 -12.31 12.51
CA SER A 125 2.59 -13.01 11.30
C SER A 125 3.18 -12.01 10.32
N PHE A 126 4.30 -12.33 9.68
CA PHE A 126 4.92 -11.46 8.68
C PHE A 126 5.53 -12.24 7.53
N TYR A 127 5.70 -11.54 6.42
CA TYR A 127 6.28 -12.09 5.20
C TYR A 127 7.61 -11.39 4.88
N ILE A 128 8.57 -12.16 4.37
CA ILE A 128 9.87 -11.66 3.92
C ILE A 128 10.13 -12.09 2.48
N ASN A 129 10.53 -11.14 1.64
CA ASN A 129 11.07 -11.40 0.32
C ASN A 129 12.55 -11.03 0.23
N VAL A 130 13.36 -11.93 -0.32
CA VAL A 130 14.78 -11.70 -0.63
C VAL A 130 14.98 -11.76 -2.15
N PRO A 131 14.72 -10.67 -2.89
CA PRO A 131 14.73 -10.67 -4.35
C PRO A 131 16.10 -11.03 -4.97
N SER A 132 17.21 -10.75 -4.28
CA SER A 132 18.59 -11.06 -4.70
C SER A 132 18.86 -12.56 -4.91
N ARG A 133 17.97 -13.42 -4.42
CA ARG A 133 18.03 -14.87 -4.63
C ARG A 133 17.75 -15.24 -6.09
N ILE A 134 16.83 -14.53 -6.74
CA ILE A 134 16.49 -14.74 -8.16
C ILE A 134 17.16 -13.69 -9.06
N ASP A 135 17.14 -12.43 -8.65
CA ASP A 135 17.68 -11.32 -9.44
C ASP A 135 18.92 -10.73 -8.77
N LYS A 136 20.10 -11.07 -9.30
CA LYS A 136 21.39 -10.57 -8.78
C LYS A 136 21.57 -9.06 -8.90
N THR A 137 20.73 -8.36 -9.66
CA THR A 137 20.76 -6.90 -9.74
C THR A 137 19.98 -6.22 -8.60
N ALA A 138 19.18 -6.99 -7.84
CA ALA A 138 18.37 -6.47 -6.74
C ALA A 138 19.18 -6.05 -5.50
N ALA A 139 20.43 -6.52 -5.36
CA ALA A 139 21.35 -6.10 -4.31
C ALA A 139 22.81 -6.15 -4.82
N PRO A 140 23.74 -5.36 -4.26
CA PRO A 140 25.16 -5.48 -4.57
C PRO A 140 25.72 -6.88 -4.27
N ALA A 141 26.85 -7.23 -4.88
CA ALA A 141 27.52 -8.51 -4.62
C ALA A 141 27.86 -8.68 -3.13
N GLY A 142 27.56 -9.85 -2.58
CA GLY A 142 27.80 -10.18 -1.17
C GLY A 142 26.81 -9.54 -0.18
N LYS A 143 25.77 -8.88 -0.66
CA LYS A 143 24.77 -8.16 0.14
C LYS A 143 23.35 -8.62 -0.19
N ASP A 144 22.43 -8.39 0.73
CA ASP A 144 21.00 -8.61 0.52
C ASP A 144 20.18 -7.33 0.68
N ALA A 145 19.16 -7.20 -0.17
CA ALA A 145 18.04 -6.30 0.02
C ALA A 145 16.83 -7.16 0.35
N VAL A 146 16.05 -6.75 1.35
CA VAL A 146 14.96 -7.54 1.92
C VAL A 146 13.73 -6.66 2.07
N VAL A 147 12.57 -7.19 1.67
CA VAL A 147 11.28 -6.56 1.92
C VAL A 147 10.54 -7.35 2.98
N VAL A 148 10.17 -6.71 4.09
CA VAL A 148 9.35 -7.30 5.14
C VAL A 148 7.98 -6.65 5.18
N LEU A 149 6.93 -7.46 5.15
CA LEU A 149 5.54 -7.01 5.21
C LEU A 149 4.90 -7.51 6.50
N VAL A 150 4.55 -6.57 7.39
CA VAL A 150 3.81 -6.86 8.62
C VAL A 150 2.40 -6.31 8.49
N PRO A 151 1.35 -7.16 8.46
CA PRO A 151 -0.03 -6.72 8.48
C PRO A 151 -0.38 -5.98 9.78
N ILE A 152 -1.10 -4.87 9.66
CA ILE A 152 -1.59 -4.08 10.80
C ILE A 152 -2.99 -3.52 10.49
N GLY A 153 -3.75 -3.14 11.52
CA GLY A 153 -4.97 -2.36 11.33
C GLY A 153 -4.77 -1.09 10.51
N HIS A 154 -5.75 -0.74 9.69
CA HIS A 154 -5.76 0.54 8.95
C HIS A 154 -6.00 1.73 9.90
N LEU A 155 -5.80 2.95 9.40
CA LEU A 155 -6.03 4.17 10.17
C LEU A 155 -7.53 4.36 10.50
N LEU A 156 -7.83 4.90 11.68
CA LEU A 156 -9.18 5.23 12.11
C LEU A 156 -9.32 6.76 12.19
N GLU A 157 -10.39 7.31 11.60
CA GLU A 157 -10.60 8.78 11.49
C GLU A 157 -10.58 9.50 12.85
N ASN A 158 -10.95 8.81 13.95
CA ASN A 158 -11.03 9.38 15.30
C ASN A 158 -9.90 8.93 16.24
N GLN A 159 -8.98 8.09 15.77
CA GLN A 159 -7.72 7.81 16.48
C GLN A 159 -6.62 8.62 15.81
N SER A 160 -6.86 9.93 15.69
CA SER A 160 -5.87 10.95 15.32
C SER A 160 -4.52 10.51 15.84
N ASP A 161 -3.55 10.26 14.95
CA ASP A 161 -2.14 10.67 15.05
C ASP A 161 -1.43 10.59 16.43
N VAL A 162 -1.94 9.80 17.38
CA VAL A 162 -1.51 9.63 18.79
C VAL A 162 -0.92 8.23 19.00
N LYS A 163 -0.84 7.42 17.94
CA LYS A 163 0.13 6.32 17.92
C LYS A 163 1.48 6.94 17.63
N ASP A 164 2.40 6.85 18.58
CA ASP A 164 3.82 7.06 18.33
C ASP A 164 4.26 5.99 17.32
N TRP A 165 4.14 6.32 16.04
CA TRP A 165 4.45 5.42 14.93
C TRP A 165 5.93 5.06 14.94
N ASP A 166 6.80 5.96 15.38
CA ASP A 166 8.23 5.71 15.47
C ASP A 166 8.52 4.64 16.53
N ALA A 167 7.91 4.75 17.71
CA ALA A 167 8.00 3.72 18.74
C ALA A 167 7.39 2.38 18.28
N LEU A 168 6.23 2.42 17.61
CA LEU A 168 5.59 1.21 17.09
C LEU A 168 6.45 0.53 16.03
N VAL A 169 7.01 1.29 15.09
CA VAL A 169 7.92 0.79 14.06
C VAL A 169 9.18 0.21 14.69
N ALA A 170 9.79 0.90 15.66
CA ALA A 170 10.98 0.41 16.36
C ALA A 170 10.71 -0.89 17.12
N ASN A 171 9.58 -0.98 17.83
CA ASN A 171 9.17 -2.20 18.53
C ASN A 171 8.91 -3.34 17.56
N THR A 172 8.20 -3.07 16.46
CA THR A 172 7.91 -4.06 15.41
C THR A 172 9.21 -4.57 14.76
N ARG A 173 10.13 -3.65 14.44
CA ARG A 173 11.45 -3.97 13.88
C ARG A 173 12.21 -4.91 14.80
N ASN A 174 12.27 -4.59 16.09
CA ASN A 174 12.97 -5.41 17.08
C ASN A 174 12.35 -6.80 17.18
N LEU A 175 11.02 -6.88 17.26
CA LEU A 175 10.30 -8.14 17.32
C LEU A 175 10.59 -9.03 16.10
N ILE A 176 10.53 -8.48 14.88
CA ILE A 176 10.84 -9.22 13.66
C ILE A 176 12.27 -9.76 13.70
N PHE A 177 13.25 -8.93 14.09
CA PHE A 177 14.64 -9.39 14.19
C PHE A 177 14.78 -10.54 15.18
N ASP A 178 14.18 -10.44 16.37
CA ASP A 178 14.20 -11.53 17.35
C ASP A 178 13.55 -12.80 16.81
N THR A 179 12.40 -12.67 16.13
CA THR A 179 11.71 -13.82 15.53
C THR A 179 12.56 -14.50 14.46
N ILE A 180 13.21 -13.74 13.58
CA ILE A 180 14.07 -14.31 12.54
C ILE A 180 15.24 -15.04 13.21
N GLU A 181 15.99 -14.37 14.09
CA GLU A 181 17.17 -14.95 14.74
C GLU A 181 16.80 -16.22 15.53
N THR A 182 15.70 -16.19 16.29
CA THR A 182 15.25 -17.32 17.11
C THR A 182 14.79 -18.51 16.26
N ARG A 183 14.05 -18.29 15.18
CA ARG A 183 13.42 -19.39 14.41
C ARG A 183 14.31 -19.94 13.30
N THR A 184 15.26 -19.16 12.79
CA THR A 184 16.15 -19.58 11.70
C THR A 184 17.57 -19.90 12.17
N GLY A 185 17.99 -19.38 13.33
CA GLY A 185 19.36 -19.51 13.83
C GLY A 185 20.33 -18.47 13.31
N VAL A 186 19.89 -17.52 12.46
CA VAL A 186 20.67 -16.35 12.03
C VAL A 186 21.19 -15.62 13.26
N ARG A 187 22.42 -15.12 13.20
CA ARG A 187 23.03 -14.36 14.30
C ARG A 187 23.45 -12.95 13.88
N ASN A 188 23.28 -12.00 14.79
CA ASN A 188 23.73 -10.61 14.63
C ASN A 188 23.06 -9.92 13.45
N LEU A 189 21.81 -10.25 13.13
CA LEU A 189 21.10 -9.73 11.97
C LEU A 189 20.98 -8.20 12.02
N ARG A 190 20.69 -7.66 13.21
CA ARG A 190 20.61 -6.21 13.46
C ARG A 190 21.89 -5.46 13.14
N GLN A 191 23.04 -6.06 13.43
CA GLN A 191 24.35 -5.43 13.24
C GLN A 191 24.74 -5.34 11.76
N ARG A 192 24.14 -6.20 10.93
CA ARG A 192 24.36 -6.26 9.48
C ARG A 192 23.47 -5.29 8.70
N LEU A 193 22.47 -4.68 9.35
CA LEU A 193 21.56 -3.73 8.71
C LEU A 193 22.30 -2.42 8.41
N VAL A 194 22.41 -2.06 7.13
CA VAL A 194 23.09 -0.83 6.69
C VAL A 194 22.13 0.31 6.34
N HIS A 195 20.92 -0.04 5.92
CA HIS A 195 19.91 0.95 5.56
C HIS A 195 18.52 0.39 5.78
N GLU A 196 17.61 1.27 6.17
CA GLU A 196 16.19 0.97 6.32
C GLU A 196 15.37 2.12 5.74
N ASP A 197 14.40 1.76 4.92
CA ASP A 197 13.25 2.61 4.61
C ASP A 197 11.96 1.93 5.10
N VAL A 198 10.96 2.70 5.51
CA VAL A 198 9.74 2.18 6.13
C VAL A 198 8.51 2.89 5.56
N ASN A 199 7.52 2.10 5.14
CA ASN A 199 6.17 2.60 4.90
C ASN A 199 5.24 2.15 6.03
N THR A 200 4.57 3.12 6.66
CA THR A 200 3.50 2.88 7.64
C THR A 200 2.14 3.13 7.00
N PRO A 201 1.02 2.81 7.68
CA PRO A 201 -0.31 3.19 7.21
C PRO A 201 -0.44 4.70 6.90
N VAL A 202 0.28 5.56 7.62
CA VAL A 202 0.34 7.01 7.34
C VAL A 202 1.04 7.27 6.01
N THR A 203 2.23 6.68 5.81
CA THR A 203 2.98 6.79 4.56
C THR A 203 2.16 6.28 3.36
N TRP A 204 1.45 5.16 3.51
CA TRP A 204 0.59 4.60 2.47
C TRP A 204 -0.54 5.56 2.06
N ARG A 205 -1.17 6.21 3.05
CA ARG A 205 -2.21 7.22 2.81
C ARG A 205 -1.64 8.43 2.06
N GLU A 206 -0.49 8.95 2.50
CA GLU A 206 0.06 10.21 1.99
C GLU A 206 0.74 10.06 0.63
N LYS A 207 1.53 9.00 0.45
CA LYS A 207 2.33 8.80 -0.78
C LYS A 207 1.50 8.24 -1.94
N PHE A 208 0.46 7.44 -1.63
CA PHE A 208 -0.31 6.70 -2.64
C PHE A 208 -1.81 7.04 -2.62
N ASN A 209 -2.23 8.00 -1.82
CA ASN A 209 -3.64 8.41 -1.69
C ASN A 209 -4.57 7.27 -1.28
N LEU A 210 -4.06 6.30 -0.52
CA LEU A 210 -4.85 5.14 -0.09
C LEU A 210 -5.78 5.50 1.06
N ASP A 211 -7.07 5.21 0.91
CA ASP A 211 -8.07 5.46 1.96
C ASP A 211 -7.68 4.73 3.24
N ARG A 212 -7.61 5.49 4.34
CA ARG A 212 -7.19 4.99 5.66
C ARG A 212 -5.82 4.26 5.66
N GLY A 213 -4.99 4.47 4.63
CA GLY A 213 -3.73 3.74 4.47
C GLY A 213 -3.91 2.25 4.15
N ALA A 214 -5.10 1.82 3.72
CA ALA A 214 -5.40 0.42 3.46
C ALA A 214 -4.74 -0.04 2.15
N ILE A 215 -3.82 -1.00 2.24
CA ILE A 215 -2.99 -1.41 1.10
C ILE A 215 -3.72 -2.31 0.08
N LEU A 216 -4.93 -2.76 0.40
CA LEU A 216 -5.79 -3.56 -0.49
C LEU A 216 -7.15 -2.89 -0.75
N GLY A 217 -7.28 -1.59 -0.43
CA GLY A 217 -8.50 -0.80 -0.62
C GLY A 217 -9.66 -1.27 0.26
N LEU A 218 -10.86 -1.35 -0.31
CA LEU A 218 -12.04 -1.84 0.41
C LEU A 218 -11.88 -3.32 0.80
N SER A 219 -12.41 -3.69 1.98
CA SER A 219 -12.27 -5.04 2.55
C SER A 219 -12.79 -6.14 1.63
N HIS A 220 -12.19 -7.33 1.69
CA HIS A 220 -12.65 -8.50 0.94
C HIS A 220 -13.71 -9.31 1.70
N SER A 221 -14.65 -8.61 2.35
CA SER A 221 -15.77 -9.24 3.03
C SER A 221 -16.86 -9.69 2.05
N PHE A 222 -17.73 -10.61 2.47
CA PHE A 222 -18.82 -11.12 1.64
C PHE A 222 -19.65 -10.00 0.98
N PHE A 223 -19.95 -8.92 1.73
CA PHE A 223 -20.70 -7.77 1.23
C PHE A 223 -19.90 -6.77 0.38
N ASN A 224 -18.66 -7.11 0.02
CA ASN A 224 -17.80 -6.24 -0.79
C ASN A 224 -16.98 -7.01 -1.85
N VAL A 225 -17.44 -8.21 -2.21
CA VAL A 225 -16.94 -9.01 -3.33
C VAL A 225 -18.01 -9.21 -4.39
N LEU A 226 -17.60 -9.65 -5.58
CA LEU A 226 -18.47 -9.95 -6.72
C LEU A 226 -19.44 -8.80 -7.04
N CYS A 227 -20.76 -9.07 -7.04
CA CYS A 227 -21.80 -8.10 -7.39
C CYS A 227 -21.97 -6.96 -6.37
N TRP A 228 -21.45 -7.10 -5.14
CA TRP A 228 -21.50 -6.05 -4.12
C TRP A 228 -20.28 -5.12 -4.14
N ARG A 229 -19.25 -5.47 -4.91
CA ARG A 229 -18.10 -4.60 -5.15
C ARG A 229 -18.53 -3.42 -6.04
N PRO A 230 -18.01 -2.20 -5.78
CA PRO A 230 -18.25 -1.07 -6.65
C PRO A 230 -17.94 -1.38 -8.12
N LYS A 231 -18.78 -0.88 -9.03
CA LYS A 231 -18.58 -1.04 -10.46
C LYS A 231 -17.36 -0.25 -10.92
N THR A 232 -16.75 -0.70 -12.02
CA THR A 232 -15.61 -0.04 -12.65
C THR A 232 -15.98 1.21 -13.45
N LYS A 233 -17.24 1.36 -13.84
CA LYS A 233 -17.77 2.54 -14.53
C LYS A 233 -18.64 3.36 -13.58
N HIS A 234 -18.48 4.68 -13.62
CA HIS A 234 -19.33 5.59 -12.88
C HIS A 234 -20.79 5.51 -13.37
N ASP A 235 -21.75 5.43 -12.45
CA ASP A 235 -23.16 5.18 -12.82
C ASP A 235 -23.82 6.36 -13.56
N SER A 236 -23.53 7.61 -13.16
CA SER A 236 -24.17 8.81 -13.71
C SER A 236 -23.30 9.71 -14.61
N ILE A 237 -21.97 9.66 -14.47
CA ILE A 237 -21.03 10.43 -15.29
C ILE A 237 -20.60 9.52 -16.44
N LYS A 238 -20.84 9.99 -17.67
CA LYS A 238 -20.49 9.29 -18.90
C LYS A 238 -19.04 9.54 -19.28
#